data_AF-A0A0B2UG92-F1
#
_entry.id   AF-A0A0B2UG92-F1
#
_cell.length_a   1.000
_cell.length_b   1.000
_cell.length_c   1.000
_cell.angle_alpha   90.00
_cell.angle_beta   90.00
_cell.angle_gamma   90.00
#
_symmetry.space_group_name_H-M   'P 1'
#
loop_
_entity.id
_entity.type
_entity.pdbx_description
1 polymer ?
#
loop_
_entity_poly.entity_id
_entity_poly.type
_entity_poly.pdbx_seq_one_letter_code
_entity_poly.pdbx_strand_id
1 'polypeptide(L)'
;MDRTDEYIKHIDTGAQVPLQSSEKTFYDAIITKIELINKRLTKSLSYKELLAVEEQFSSLSSESQHTIDSISLQGSDDLILHFEGIKKIIRMKLKTLESRISKLKDKKMSVPVDLNPERPQTFKKIDQVQIMEEENKRLVEKYNVEGYRLTRQRLLEVEALQDTIFEHLTLQDERIDGIVDIASRAGNCVSKGNNVLDKVGESGKLFRRFMFILLLCMSFILAFLHYYYR
;
A
#
# COMPACT_ATOMS: atom_id res chain seq x y z
N MET A 1 0.94 -11.78 -52.09
CA MET A 1 0.98 -10.30 -52.05
C MET A 1 1.34 -9.92 -50.63
N ASP A 2 2.57 -9.45 -50.45
CA ASP A 2 3.09 -9.06 -49.14
C ASP A 2 2.54 -7.65 -48.83
N ARG A 3 1.55 -7.58 -47.92
CA ARG A 3 0.87 -6.33 -47.55
C ARG A 3 1.82 -5.28 -46.97
N THR A 4 3.01 -5.72 -46.58
CA THR A 4 4.09 -4.90 -46.03
C THR A 4 4.63 -3.92 -47.08
N ASP A 5 4.78 -4.36 -48.33
CA ASP A 5 5.36 -3.55 -49.41
C ASP A 5 4.40 -2.46 -49.92
N GLU A 6 3.10 -2.74 -49.87
CA GLU A 6 2.04 -1.77 -50.18
C GLU A 6 2.00 -0.65 -49.14
N TYR A 7 2.17 -1.00 -47.86
CA TYR A 7 2.15 -0.05 -46.76
C TYR A 7 3.35 0.92 -46.79
N ILE A 8 4.54 0.43 -47.14
CA ILE A 8 5.76 1.25 -47.23
C ILE A 8 5.62 2.35 -48.30
N LYS A 9 4.87 2.10 -49.39
CA LYS A 9 4.58 3.14 -50.40
C LYS A 9 3.73 4.30 -49.90
N HIS A 10 2.97 4.10 -48.82
CA HIS A 10 2.12 5.12 -48.22
C HIS A 10 2.79 5.87 -47.06
N ILE A 11 4.00 5.47 -46.67
CA ILE A 11 4.76 6.15 -45.63
C ILE A 11 5.65 7.20 -46.32
N ASP A 12 5.38 8.48 -46.07
CA ASP A 12 6.25 9.56 -46.50
C ASP A 12 7.49 9.61 -45.61
N THR A 13 8.56 8.93 -46.05
CA THR A 13 9.84 8.83 -45.33
C THR A 13 10.47 10.21 -45.07
N GLY A 14 10.09 11.26 -45.83
CA GLY A 14 10.59 12.63 -45.66
C GLY A 14 9.87 13.45 -44.59
N ALA A 15 8.64 13.07 -44.21
CA ALA A 15 7.85 13.74 -43.18
C ALA A 15 8.08 13.16 -41.77
N GLN A 16 8.92 12.12 -41.66
CA GLN A 16 9.25 11.51 -40.38
C GLN A 16 10.21 12.44 -39.62
N VAL A 17 9.69 13.06 -38.56
CA VAL A 17 10.54 13.73 -37.57
C VAL A 17 11.47 12.66 -36.99
N PRO A 18 12.81 12.81 -37.06
CA PRO A 18 13.72 11.89 -36.42
C PRO A 18 13.34 11.78 -34.95
N LEU A 19 13.28 10.55 -34.43
CA LEU A 19 12.98 10.29 -33.02
C LEU A 19 13.97 11.10 -32.18
N GLN A 20 13.55 12.24 -31.65
CA GLN A 20 14.38 13.01 -30.73
C GLN A 20 14.60 12.11 -29.52
N SER A 21 15.87 11.89 -29.17
CA SER A 21 16.27 11.17 -27.97
C SER A 21 15.58 11.84 -26.78
N SER A 22 14.45 11.29 -26.34
CA SER A 22 13.71 11.85 -25.22
C SER A 22 14.61 11.82 -24.01
N GLU A 23 14.64 12.91 -23.26
CA GLU A 23 15.29 12.92 -21.95
C GLU A 23 14.83 11.70 -21.15
N LYS A 24 15.76 11.05 -20.44
CA LYS A 24 15.47 9.83 -19.69
C LYS A 24 14.30 10.12 -18.75
N THR A 25 13.14 9.54 -19.05
CA THR A 25 11.96 9.75 -18.25
C THR A 25 12.10 8.95 -16.95
N PHE A 26 11.37 9.37 -15.91
CA PHE A 26 11.32 8.64 -14.65
C PHE A 26 10.93 7.16 -14.84
N TYR A 27 10.04 6.85 -15.79
CA TYR A 27 9.65 5.47 -16.10
C TYR A 27 10.79 4.66 -16.71
N ASP A 28 11.68 5.29 -17.49
CA ASP A 28 12.85 4.61 -18.04
C ASP A 28 13.80 4.12 -16.94
N ALA A 29 13.89 4.87 -15.83
CA ALA A 29 14.65 4.44 -14.65
C ALA A 29 14.00 3.21 -13.97
N ILE A 30 12.68 3.17 -13.86
CA ILE A 30 11.97 1.99 -13.34
C ILE A 30 12.15 0.80 -14.29
N ILE A 31 11.96 1.00 -15.59
CA ILE A 31 12.07 -0.05 -16.60
C ILE A 31 13.47 -0.64 -16.64
N THR A 32 14.52 0.20 -16.61
CA THR A 32 15.91 -0.27 -16.57
C THR A 32 16.23 -1.06 -15.30
N LYS A 33 15.72 -0.63 -14.14
CA LYS A 33 15.84 -1.41 -12.89
C LYS A 33 15.13 -2.78 -13.01
N ILE A 34 13.92 -2.82 -13.56
CA ILE A 34 13.17 -4.06 -13.81
C ILE A 34 13.93 -4.99 -14.76
N GLU A 35 14.52 -4.46 -15.84
CA GLU A 35 15.32 -5.23 -16.79
C GLU A 35 16.60 -5.79 -16.17
N LEU A 36 17.25 -5.04 -15.29
CA LEU A 36 18.43 -5.49 -14.57
C LEU A 36 18.11 -6.68 -13.66
N ILE A 37 16.98 -6.64 -12.95
CA ILE A 37 16.50 -7.75 -12.13
C ILE A 37 16.16 -8.95 -13.01
N ASN A 38 15.45 -8.72 -14.13
CA ASN A 38 15.12 -9.78 -15.08
C ASN A 38 16.37 -10.44 -15.66
N LYS A 39 17.40 -9.66 -16.00
CA LYS A 39 18.70 -10.17 -16.48
C LYS A 39 19.41 -10.98 -15.40
N ARG A 40 19.34 -10.58 -14.13
CA ARG A 40 19.86 -11.38 -13.02
C ARG A 40 19.16 -12.72 -12.94
N LEU A 41 17.82 -12.76 -13.01
CA LEU A 41 17.01 -13.98 -12.98
C LEU A 41 17.25 -14.96 -14.13
N THR A 42 17.79 -14.50 -15.27
CA THR A 42 18.18 -15.40 -16.37
C THR A 42 19.47 -16.18 -16.09
N LYS A 43 20.29 -15.78 -15.11
CA LYS A 43 21.46 -16.55 -14.69
C LYS A 43 21.02 -17.68 -13.75
N SER A 44 21.79 -18.76 -13.68
CA SER A 44 21.53 -19.82 -12.70
C SER A 44 21.87 -19.33 -11.29
N LEU A 45 20.92 -18.73 -10.58
CA LEU A 45 21.14 -18.26 -9.21
C LEU A 45 21.12 -19.41 -8.20
N SER A 46 21.95 -19.31 -7.16
CA SER A 46 21.78 -20.05 -5.90
C SER A 46 20.51 -19.61 -5.16
N TYR A 47 19.95 -20.45 -4.28
CA TYR A 47 18.74 -20.11 -3.53
C TYR A 47 18.90 -18.84 -2.67
N LYS A 48 20.10 -18.65 -2.08
CA LYS A 48 20.45 -17.43 -1.33
C LYS A 48 20.42 -16.18 -2.21
N GLU A 49 20.91 -16.30 -3.44
CA GLU A 49 20.94 -15.18 -4.39
C GLU A 49 19.54 -14.91 -4.95
N LEU A 50 18.70 -15.93 -5.10
CA LEU A 50 17.28 -15.78 -5.46
C LEU A 50 16.52 -14.98 -4.38
N LEU A 51 16.75 -15.28 -3.10
CA LEU A 51 16.13 -14.55 -1.99
C LEU A 51 16.56 -13.07 -1.94
N ALA A 52 17.86 -12.80 -2.17
CA ALA A 52 18.36 -11.43 -2.26
C ALA A 52 17.77 -10.66 -3.46
N VAL A 53 17.50 -11.34 -4.57
CA VAL A 53 16.83 -10.75 -5.74
C VAL A 53 15.34 -10.50 -5.46
N GLU A 54 14.67 -11.37 -4.71
CA GLU A 54 13.28 -11.19 -4.26
C GLU A 54 13.14 -9.97 -3.33
N GLU A 55 14.09 -9.77 -2.41
CA GLU A 55 14.13 -8.59 -1.54
C GLU A 55 14.35 -7.29 -2.34
N GLN A 56 15.27 -7.30 -3.31
CA GLN A 56 15.50 -6.18 -4.23
C GLN A 56 14.27 -5.89 -5.10
N PHE A 57 13.57 -6.93 -5.55
CA PHE A 57 12.34 -6.79 -6.31
C PHE A 57 11.21 -6.22 -5.45
N SER A 58 11.06 -6.68 -4.21
CA SER A 58 10.02 -6.23 -3.28
C SER A 58 10.19 -4.75 -2.92
N SER A 59 11.42 -4.32 -2.63
CA SER A 59 11.72 -2.91 -2.39
C SER A 59 11.46 -2.04 -3.63
N LEU A 60 11.90 -2.48 -4.81
CA LEU A 60 11.63 -1.77 -6.08
C LEU A 60 10.14 -1.70 -6.41
N SER A 61 9.38 -2.78 -6.16
CA SER A 61 7.95 -2.84 -6.42
C SER A 61 7.19 -1.88 -5.52
N SER A 62 7.56 -1.82 -4.23
CA SER A 62 6.96 -0.88 -3.26
C SER A 62 7.30 0.58 -3.60
N GLU A 63 8.57 0.88 -3.89
CA GLU A 63 9.02 2.21 -4.33
C GLU A 63 8.28 2.64 -5.60
N SER A 64 8.21 1.76 -6.61
CA SER A 64 7.55 2.06 -7.88
C SER A 64 6.06 2.29 -7.69
N GLN A 65 5.37 1.48 -6.89
CA GLN A 65 3.94 1.63 -6.64
C GLN A 65 3.63 2.94 -5.90
N HIS A 66 4.42 3.28 -4.87
CA HIS A 66 4.27 4.54 -4.14
C HIS A 66 4.46 5.75 -5.06
N THR A 67 5.51 5.77 -5.88
CA THR A 67 5.74 6.89 -6.80
C THR A 67 4.68 6.98 -7.89
N ILE A 68 4.17 5.85 -8.37
CA ILE A 68 3.15 5.78 -9.41
C ILE A 68 1.76 6.20 -8.89
N ASP A 69 1.47 5.98 -7.60
CA ASP A 69 0.19 6.33 -6.98
C ASP A 69 0.16 7.75 -6.40
N SER A 70 1.32 8.32 -6.04
CA SER A 70 1.41 9.71 -5.55
C SER A 70 1.28 10.76 -6.66
N ILE A 71 1.50 10.38 -7.91
CA ILE A 71 1.37 11.28 -9.06
C ILE A 71 -0.12 11.33 -9.47
N SER A 72 -0.78 12.43 -9.11
CA SER A 72 -2.06 12.82 -9.67
C SER A 72 -1.83 13.90 -10.72
N LEU A 73 -2.14 13.60 -11.99
CA LEU A 73 -2.00 14.56 -13.08
C LEU A 73 -3.28 15.39 -13.20
N GLN A 74 -3.15 16.72 -13.16
CA GLN A 74 -4.16 17.65 -13.67
C GLN A 74 -3.69 18.15 -15.04
N GLY A 75 -4.36 17.74 -16.12
CA GLY A 75 -3.94 18.05 -17.49
C GLY A 75 -4.94 17.61 -18.56
N SER A 76 -4.54 17.69 -19.83
CA SER A 76 -5.33 17.22 -20.99
C SER A 76 -5.65 15.73 -20.87
N ASP A 77 -6.84 15.32 -21.32
CA ASP A 77 -7.33 13.93 -21.23
C ASP A 77 -6.34 12.92 -21.88
N ASP A 78 -5.71 13.31 -23.00
CA ASP A 78 -4.70 12.49 -23.69
C ASP A 78 -3.44 12.22 -22.84
N LEU A 79 -3.00 13.20 -22.04
CA LEU A 79 -1.83 13.08 -21.16
C LEU A 79 -2.14 12.16 -19.97
N ILE A 80 -3.37 12.26 -19.46
CA ILE A 80 -3.86 11.40 -18.38
C ILE A 80 -3.95 9.95 -18.87
N LEU A 81 -4.54 9.73 -20.04
CA LEU A 81 -4.67 8.42 -20.66
C LEU A 81 -3.29 7.78 -20.96
N HIS A 82 -2.34 8.59 -21.46
CA HIS A 82 -0.98 8.13 -21.72
C HIS A 82 -0.25 7.70 -20.43
N PHE A 83 -0.37 8.48 -19.36
CA PHE A 83 0.20 8.14 -18.06
C PHE A 83 -0.45 6.88 -17.46
N GLU A 84 -1.77 6.73 -17.58
CA GLU A 84 -2.47 5.53 -17.13
C GLU A 84 -2.01 4.28 -17.90
N GLY A 85 -1.79 4.43 -19.22
CA GLY A 85 -1.21 3.41 -20.07
C GLY A 85 0.18 2.97 -19.56
N ILE A 86 1.06 3.92 -19.28
CA ILE A 86 2.41 3.63 -18.74
C ILE A 86 2.33 2.95 -17.37
N LYS A 87 1.46 3.44 -16.47
CA LYS A 87 1.18 2.83 -15.16
C LYS A 87 0.77 1.37 -15.31
N LYS A 88 -0.10 1.06 -16.28
CA LYS A 88 -0.55 -0.31 -16.57
C LYS A 88 0.60 -1.19 -17.10
N ILE A 89 1.44 -0.67 -17.98
CA ILE A 89 2.60 -1.41 -18.54
C ILE A 89 3.59 -1.77 -17.42
N ILE A 90 3.91 -0.84 -16.53
CA ILE A 90 4.84 -1.07 -15.42
C ILE A 90 4.27 -2.13 -14.46
N ARG A 91 3.00 -2.00 -14.07
CA ARG A 91 2.31 -2.98 -13.21
C ARG A 91 2.31 -4.37 -13.83
N MET A 92 2.07 -4.47 -15.14
CA MET A 92 2.09 -5.75 -15.86
C MET A 92 3.49 -6.37 -15.87
N LYS A 93 4.54 -5.57 -16.08
CA LYS A 93 5.94 -6.04 -16.03
C LYS A 93 6.34 -6.51 -14.63
N LEU A 94 5.96 -5.78 -13.58
CA LEU A 94 6.19 -6.17 -12.18
C LEU A 94 5.51 -7.51 -11.87
N LYS A 95 4.23 -7.67 -12.21
CA LYS A 95 3.48 -8.93 -12.03
C LYS A 95 4.09 -10.11 -12.79
N THR A 96 4.57 -9.87 -14.01
CA THR A 96 5.25 -10.91 -14.80
C THR A 96 6.55 -11.35 -14.13
N LEU A 97 7.29 -10.40 -13.57
CA LEU A 97 8.56 -10.66 -12.88
C LEU A 97 8.32 -11.43 -11.57
N GLU A 98 7.32 -11.03 -10.80
CA GLU A 98 6.87 -11.72 -9.59
C GLU A 98 6.51 -13.19 -9.88
N SER A 99 5.70 -13.44 -10.92
CA SER A 99 5.35 -14.81 -11.33
C SER A 99 6.59 -15.64 -11.72
N ARG A 100 7.60 -15.04 -12.34
CA ARG A 100 8.86 -15.74 -12.68
C ARG A 100 9.68 -16.06 -11.44
N ILE A 101 9.77 -15.14 -10.48
CA ILE A 101 10.47 -15.35 -9.20
C ILE A 101 9.79 -16.49 -8.44
N SER A 102 8.46 -16.47 -8.31
CA SER A 102 7.68 -17.54 -7.68
C SER A 102 7.89 -18.89 -8.37
N LYS A 103 7.83 -18.97 -9.71
CA LYS A 103 8.11 -20.23 -10.44
C LYS A 103 9.52 -20.77 -10.21
N LEU A 104 10.52 -19.88 -10.11
CA LEU A 104 11.91 -20.28 -9.83
C LEU A 104 12.08 -20.75 -8.38
N LYS A 105 11.37 -20.12 -7.44
CA LYS A 105 11.31 -20.52 -6.04
C LYS A 105 10.67 -21.90 -5.93
N ASP A 106 9.51 -22.09 -6.53
CA ASP A 106 8.80 -23.37 -6.56
C ASP A 106 9.70 -24.45 -7.17
N LYS A 107 10.33 -24.21 -8.32
CA LYS A 107 11.26 -25.17 -8.95
C LYS A 107 12.45 -25.55 -8.05
N LYS A 108 12.98 -24.61 -7.26
CA LYS A 108 14.10 -24.87 -6.34
C LYS A 108 13.66 -25.54 -5.04
N MET A 109 12.45 -25.25 -4.58
CA MET A 109 11.84 -25.84 -3.39
C MET A 109 11.26 -27.22 -3.69
N SER A 110 10.82 -27.43 -4.93
CA SER A 110 10.26 -28.66 -5.47
C SER A 110 11.31 -29.55 -6.14
N VAL A 111 12.61 -29.41 -5.84
CA VAL A 111 13.55 -30.49 -6.15
C VAL A 111 12.97 -31.69 -5.42
N PRO A 112 12.38 -32.67 -6.14
CA PRO A 112 12.01 -33.90 -5.50
C PRO A 112 13.34 -34.42 -4.99
N VAL A 113 13.47 -34.57 -3.68
CA VAL A 113 14.47 -35.49 -3.15
C VAL A 113 14.05 -36.82 -3.75
N ASP A 114 14.63 -37.12 -4.91
CA ASP A 114 14.43 -38.37 -5.60
C ASP A 114 15.06 -39.39 -4.66
N LEU A 115 14.19 -40.00 -3.84
CA LEU A 115 14.50 -41.12 -2.94
C LEU A 115 14.79 -42.37 -3.79
N ASN A 116 15.61 -42.22 -4.82
CA ASN A 116 16.21 -43.34 -5.50
C ASN A 116 17.19 -43.94 -4.49
N PRO A 117 17.01 -45.19 -4.03
CA PRO A 117 18.04 -45.86 -3.26
C PRO A 117 19.29 -45.87 -4.13
N GLU A 118 20.35 -45.20 -3.68
CA GLU A 118 21.66 -45.27 -4.31
C GLU A 118 22.00 -46.75 -4.50
N ARG A 119 22.18 -47.17 -5.76
CA ARG A 119 22.66 -48.52 -6.05
C ARG A 119 23.98 -48.69 -5.30
N PRO A 120 24.15 -49.75 -4.49
CA PRO A 120 25.31 -49.87 -3.62
C PRO A 120 26.57 -49.92 -4.48
N GLN A 121 27.37 -48.85 -4.40
CA GLN A 121 28.75 -48.92 -4.82
C GLN A 121 29.50 -49.80 -3.83
N THR A 122 30.11 -50.83 -4.40
CA THR A 122 31.07 -51.78 -3.85
C THR A 122 31.64 -51.41 -2.47
N PHE A 123 31.37 -52.32 -1.53
CA PHE A 123 31.87 -52.39 -0.15
C PHE A 123 33.28 -51.81 0.06
N LYS A 124 33.36 -50.72 0.83
CA LYS A 124 34.50 -50.45 1.72
C LYS A 124 34.12 -50.90 3.14
N LYS A 125 35.12 -51.43 3.86
CA LYS A 125 35.09 -52.07 5.19
C LYS A 125 33.84 -51.81 6.06
N ILE A 126 33.19 -52.90 6.41
CA ILE A 126 31.91 -53.02 7.13
C ILE A 126 31.88 -52.23 8.46
N ASP A 127 32.99 -52.19 9.19
CA ASP A 127 33.04 -51.47 10.48
C ASP A 127 32.93 -49.94 10.35
N GLN A 128 33.43 -49.37 9.25
CA GLN A 128 33.42 -47.92 9.05
C GLN A 128 32.07 -47.43 8.55
N VAL A 129 31.33 -48.28 7.82
CA VAL A 129 29.98 -47.97 7.35
C VAL A 129 28.99 -47.98 8.50
N GLN A 130 29.12 -48.94 9.43
CA GLN A 130 28.19 -49.06 10.56
C GLN A 130 28.33 -47.89 11.54
N ILE A 131 29.57 -47.46 11.84
CA ILE A 131 29.83 -46.27 12.67
C ILE A 131 29.33 -45.01 11.97
N MET A 132 29.49 -44.90 10.65
CA MET A 132 29.05 -43.75 9.86
C MET A 132 27.53 -43.69 9.72
N GLU A 133 26.83 -44.83 9.62
CA GLU A 133 25.37 -44.91 9.67
C GLU A 133 24.82 -44.49 11.03
N GLU A 134 25.44 -44.93 12.12
CA GLU A 134 25.02 -44.58 13.47
C GLU A 134 25.23 -43.09 13.76
N GLU A 135 26.35 -42.53 13.28
CA GLU A 135 26.64 -41.09 13.36
C GLU A 135 25.70 -40.26 12.48
N ASN A 136 25.42 -40.71 11.24
CA ASN A 136 24.45 -40.05 10.37
C ASN A 136 23.04 -40.06 10.96
N LYS A 137 22.62 -41.18 11.55
CA LYS A 137 21.30 -41.30 12.18
C LYS A 137 21.18 -40.33 13.36
N ARG A 138 22.23 -40.22 14.18
CA ARG A 138 22.32 -39.24 15.26
C ARG A 138 22.31 -37.79 14.78
N LEU A 139 23.03 -37.48 13.69
CA LEU A 139 23.09 -36.15 13.10
C LEU A 139 21.73 -35.75 12.51
N VAL A 140 21.09 -36.63 11.74
CA VAL A 140 19.76 -36.37 11.17
C VAL A 140 18.73 -36.15 12.28
N GLU A 141 18.76 -36.95 13.35
CA GLU A 141 17.84 -36.80 14.48
C GLU A 141 18.07 -35.48 15.24
N LYS A 142 19.32 -35.10 15.50
CA LYS A 142 19.66 -33.81 16.14
C LYS A 142 19.30 -32.60 15.28
N TYR A 143 19.64 -32.62 14.00
CA TYR A 143 19.47 -31.45 13.13
C TYR A 143 18.02 -31.26 12.68
N ASN A 144 17.25 -32.34 12.45
CA ASN A 144 15.84 -32.20 12.06
C ASN A 144 14.91 -31.93 13.24
N VAL A 145 15.14 -32.46 14.44
CA VAL A 145 14.14 -32.31 15.51
C VAL A 145 14.26 -30.95 16.22
N GLU A 146 15.47 -30.52 16.53
CA GLU A 146 15.69 -29.28 17.30
C GLU A 146 15.34 -28.03 16.48
N GLY A 147 15.76 -27.99 15.21
CA GLY A 147 15.50 -26.88 14.30
C GLY A 147 14.02 -26.72 13.99
N TYR A 148 13.34 -27.82 13.64
CA TYR A 148 11.89 -27.78 13.38
C TYR A 148 11.08 -27.46 14.63
N ARG A 149 11.47 -27.94 15.82
CA ARG A 149 10.79 -27.57 17.06
C ARG A 149 10.92 -26.08 17.34
N LEU A 150 12.11 -25.52 17.21
CA LEU A 150 12.33 -24.10 17.44
C LEU A 150 11.56 -23.25 16.43
N THR A 151 11.61 -23.60 15.14
CA THR A 151 10.84 -22.90 14.10
C THR A 151 9.33 -23.00 14.35
N ARG A 152 8.82 -24.17 14.75
CA ARG A 152 7.41 -24.37 15.09
C ARG A 152 6.99 -23.53 16.30
N GLN A 153 7.84 -23.45 17.32
CA GLN A 153 7.59 -22.62 18.50
C GLN A 153 7.52 -21.14 18.13
N ARG A 154 8.44 -20.66 17.27
CA ARG A 154 8.40 -19.28 16.75
C ARG A 154 7.18 -19.01 15.91
N LEU A 155 6.73 -19.97 15.11
CA LEU A 155 5.51 -19.84 14.31
C LEU A 155 4.26 -19.69 15.19
N LEU A 156 4.13 -20.52 16.23
CA LEU A 156 3.05 -20.40 17.21
C LEU A 156 3.09 -19.08 17.98
N GLU A 157 4.29 -18.59 18.31
CA GLU A 157 4.49 -17.28 18.94
C GLU A 157 4.05 -16.13 18.02
N VAL A 158 4.35 -16.23 16.71
CA VAL A 158 3.91 -15.26 15.70
C VAL A 158 2.39 -15.31 15.51
N GLU A 159 1.80 -16.49 15.47
CA GLU A 159 0.34 -16.67 15.36
C GLU A 159 -0.38 -16.03 16.56
N ALA A 160 0.09 -16.31 17.78
CA ALA A 160 -0.46 -15.67 18.98
C ALA A 160 -0.33 -14.13 18.98
N LEU A 161 0.79 -13.61 18.46
CA LEU A 161 0.96 -12.15 18.29
C LEU A 161 0.00 -11.58 17.24
N GLN A 162 -0.24 -12.29 16.14
CA GLN A 162 -1.19 -11.86 15.11
C GLN A 162 -2.62 -11.83 15.65
N ASP A 163 -3.04 -12.83 16.41
CA ASP A 163 -4.35 -12.86 17.07
C ASP A 163 -4.51 -11.68 18.04
N THR A 164 -3.47 -11.40 18.83
CA THR A 164 -3.46 -10.26 19.77
C THR A 164 -3.56 -8.92 19.03
N ILE A 165 -2.84 -8.77 17.91
CA ILE A 165 -2.92 -7.57 17.07
C ILE A 165 -4.34 -7.42 16.48
N PHE A 166 -4.93 -8.52 16.00
CA PHE A 166 -6.28 -8.50 15.44
C PHE A 166 -7.34 -8.09 16.48
N GLU A 167 -7.24 -8.64 17.69
CA GLU A 167 -8.10 -8.23 18.81
C GLU A 167 -7.92 -6.74 19.14
N HIS A 168 -6.68 -6.26 19.24
CA HIS A 168 -6.41 -4.85 19.49
C HIS A 168 -6.88 -3.91 18.37
N LEU A 169 -6.82 -4.33 17.11
CA LEU A 169 -7.34 -3.55 15.99
C LEU A 169 -8.86 -3.48 16.04
N THR A 170 -9.53 -4.60 16.33
CA THR A 170 -10.99 -4.68 16.48
C THR A 170 -11.46 -3.75 17.60
N LEU A 171 -10.81 -3.82 18.78
CA LEU A 171 -11.12 -2.92 19.90
C LEU A 171 -10.83 -1.43 19.61
N GLN A 172 -9.84 -1.15 18.76
CA GLN A 172 -9.54 0.22 18.34
C GLN A 172 -10.55 0.75 17.33
N ASP A 173 -11.04 -0.08 16.41
CA ASP A 173 -12.05 0.29 15.43
C ASP A 173 -13.36 0.73 16.12
N GLU A 174 -13.82 -0.07 17.09
CA GLU A 174 -14.99 0.28 17.93
C GLU A 174 -14.79 1.61 18.70
N ARG A 175 -13.56 1.89 19.15
CA ARG A 175 -13.23 3.17 19.81
C ARG A 175 -13.23 4.34 18.83
N ILE A 176 -12.73 4.14 17.61
CA ILE A 176 -12.70 5.18 16.58
C ILE A 176 -14.12 5.59 16.21
N ASP A 177 -15.02 4.64 16.02
CA ASP A 177 -16.44 4.92 15.75
C ASP A 177 -17.08 5.76 16.87
N GLY A 178 -16.78 5.42 18.13
CA GLY A 178 -17.22 6.21 19.27
C GLY A 178 -16.68 7.65 19.27
N ILE A 179 -15.39 7.84 18.93
CA ILE A 179 -14.77 9.17 18.83
C ILE A 179 -15.39 9.96 17.68
N VAL A 180 -15.67 9.33 16.53
CA VAL A 180 -16.30 9.97 15.38
C VAL A 180 -17.72 10.44 15.72
N ASP A 181 -18.53 9.63 16.41
CA ASP A 181 -19.87 10.06 16.86
C ASP A 181 -19.76 11.23 17.86
N ILE A 182 -18.84 11.16 18.83
CA ILE A 182 -18.63 12.25 19.78
C ILE A 182 -18.19 13.54 19.08
N ALA A 183 -17.26 13.45 18.13
CA ALA A 183 -16.79 14.60 17.36
C ALA A 183 -17.91 15.21 16.51
N SER A 184 -18.73 14.36 15.87
CA SER A 184 -19.91 14.79 15.11
C SER A 184 -20.93 15.51 16.01
N ARG A 185 -21.23 14.95 17.19
CA ARG A 185 -22.13 15.57 18.18
C ARG A 185 -21.56 16.89 18.71
N ALA A 186 -20.27 16.94 18.99
CA ALA A 186 -19.60 18.17 19.43
C ALA A 186 -19.66 19.25 18.35
N GLY A 187 -19.38 18.91 17.09
CA GLY A 187 -19.52 19.81 15.95
C GLY A 187 -20.95 20.35 15.80
N ASN A 188 -21.95 19.47 15.93
CA ASN A 188 -23.36 19.85 15.92
C ASN A 188 -23.73 20.77 17.10
N CYS A 189 -23.18 20.51 18.29
CA CYS A 189 -23.40 21.33 19.48
C CYS A 189 -22.78 22.73 19.31
N VAL A 190 -21.55 22.82 18.78
CA VAL A 190 -20.86 24.08 18.51
C VAL A 190 -21.61 24.89 17.44
N SER A 191 -22.02 24.24 16.34
CA SER A 191 -22.81 24.89 15.29
C SER A 191 -24.14 25.44 15.82
N LYS A 192 -24.88 24.63 16.59
CA LYS A 192 -26.11 25.07 17.27
C LYS A 192 -25.85 26.20 18.26
N GLY A 193 -24.78 26.11 19.05
CA GLY A 193 -24.37 27.13 19.99
C GLY A 193 -24.08 28.46 19.30
N ASN A 194 -23.34 28.45 18.19
CA ASN A 194 -23.07 29.64 17.40
C ASN A 194 -24.35 30.29 16.85
N ASN A 195 -25.27 29.48 16.32
CA ASN A 195 -26.57 29.97 15.85
C ASN A 195 -27.43 30.58 16.97
N VAL A 196 -27.32 30.04 18.20
CA VAL A 196 -28.00 30.62 19.37
C VAL A 196 -27.37 31.94 19.77
N LEU A 197 -26.03 32.03 19.79
CA LEU A 197 -25.31 33.27 20.10
C LEU A 197 -25.65 34.40 19.12
N ASP A 198 -25.71 34.09 17.82
CA ASP A 198 -26.13 35.05 16.79
C ASP A 198 -27.56 35.55 17.03
N LYS A 199 -28.50 34.64 17.31
CA LYS A 199 -29.89 35.01 17.65
C LYS A 199 -30.01 35.83 18.93
N VAL A 200 -29.18 35.55 19.94
CA VAL A 200 -29.12 36.33 21.19
C VAL A 200 -28.59 37.74 20.91
N GLY A 201 -27.60 37.87 20.03
CA GLY A 201 -27.08 39.16 19.58
C GLY A 201 -28.14 40.02 18.89
N GLU A 202 -28.95 39.42 18.01
CA GLU A 202 -30.08 40.11 17.36
C GLU A 202 -31.21 40.46 18.34
N SER A 203 -31.56 39.51 19.23
CA SER A 203 -32.59 39.72 20.25
C SER A 203 -32.21 40.81 21.25
N GLY A 204 -30.93 40.95 21.59
CA GLY A 204 -30.43 42.01 22.45
C GLY A 204 -30.63 43.42 21.87
N LYS A 205 -30.51 43.57 20.54
CA LYS A 205 -30.80 44.85 19.85
C LYS A 205 -32.30 45.18 19.90
N LEU A 206 -33.16 44.18 19.67
CA LEU A 206 -34.61 44.35 19.74
C LEU A 206 -35.06 44.69 21.17
N PHE A 207 -34.54 43.99 22.18
CA PHE A 207 -34.83 44.26 23.59
C PHE A 207 -34.43 45.68 24.00
N ARG A 208 -33.24 46.15 23.56
CA ARG A 208 -32.79 47.52 23.81
C ARG A 208 -33.74 48.54 23.19
N ARG A 209 -34.18 48.32 21.93
CA ARG A 209 -35.15 49.21 21.26
C ARG A 209 -36.50 49.21 21.96
N PHE A 210 -36.99 48.06 22.39
CA PHE A 210 -38.22 47.94 23.16
C PHE A 210 -38.15 48.70 24.49
N MET A 211 -37.05 48.56 25.24
CA MET A 211 -36.83 49.30 26.48
C MET A 211 -36.83 50.82 26.29
N PHE A 212 -36.21 51.34 25.22
CA PHE A 212 -36.28 52.76 24.91
C PHE A 212 -37.70 53.25 24.64
N ILE A 213 -38.50 52.50 23.87
CA ILE A 213 -39.90 52.84 23.58
C ILE A 213 -40.73 52.83 24.87
N LEU A 214 -40.52 51.84 25.74
CA LEU A 214 -41.21 51.73 27.02
C LEU A 214 -40.89 52.92 27.95
N LEU A 215 -39.61 53.28 28.07
CA LEU A 215 -39.19 54.44 28.86
C LEU A 215 -39.77 55.75 28.32
N LEU A 216 -39.80 55.91 26.99
CA LEU A 216 -40.41 57.07 26.35
C LEU A 216 -41.91 57.15 26.65
N CYS A 217 -42.64 56.03 26.55
CA CYS A 217 -44.06 55.99 26.86
C CYS A 217 -44.35 56.33 28.33
N MET A 218 -43.55 55.78 29.26
CA MET A 218 -43.65 56.12 30.69
C MET A 218 -43.36 57.60 30.95
N SER A 219 -42.37 58.18 30.26
CA SER A 219 -42.08 59.62 30.36
C SER A 219 -43.27 60.48 29.93
N PHE A 220 -43.96 60.12 28.84
CA PHE A 220 -45.17 60.80 28.40
C PHE A 220 -46.32 60.66 29.40
N ILE A 221 -46.53 59.47 29.98
CA ILE A 221 -47.56 59.25 31.01
C ILE A 221 -47.30 60.14 32.23
N LEU A 222 -46.06 60.19 32.71
CA LEU A 222 -45.65 61.07 33.82
C LEU A 222 -45.86 62.55 33.51
N ALA A 223 -45.52 62.99 32.29
CA ALA A 223 -45.75 64.37 31.86
C ALA A 223 -47.24 64.71 31.81
N PHE A 224 -48.07 63.79 31.29
CA PHE A 224 -49.53 63.97 31.22
C PHE A 224 -50.16 63.99 32.62
N LEU A 225 -49.70 63.12 33.52
CA LEU A 225 -50.15 63.10 34.91
C LEU A 225 -49.79 64.40 35.63
N HIS A 226 -48.56 64.90 35.46
CA HIS A 226 -48.15 66.18 36.02
C HIS A 226 -48.94 67.37 35.45
N TYR A 227 -49.30 67.33 34.16
CA TYR A 227 -50.16 68.35 33.55
C TYR A 227 -51.59 68.32 34.11
N TYR A 228 -52.15 67.12 34.33
CA TYR A 228 -53.52 66.97 34.83
C TYR A 228 -53.66 67.30 36.33
N TYR A 229 -52.61 67.04 37.12
CA TYR A 229 -52.61 67.27 38.57
C TYR A 229 -52.10 68.67 38.99
N ARG A 230 -51.80 69.53 38.02
CA ARG A 230 -51.38 70.93 38.19
C ARG A 230 -52.48 71.88 37.75
#